data_AF-X0GTU8-F1
#
_entry.id   AF-X0GTU8-F1
#
_cell.length_a   1.000
_cell.length_b   1.000
_cell.length_c   1.000
_cell.angle_alpha   90.00
_cell.angle_beta   90.00
_cell.angle_gamma   90.00
#
_symmetry.space_group_name_H-M   'P 1'
#
loop_
_entity.id
_entity.type
_entity.pdbx_description
1 polymer ?
#
loop_
_entity_poly.entity_id
_entity_poly.type
_entity_poly.pdbx_seq_one_letter_code
_entity_poly.pdbx_strand_id
1 'polypeptide(L)'
;MASNTLVEEAKADIEEKGFHKIDDSEIGTKIAVMRDSGLSFYMHNESGFQFCRDHVLLNEYIQNTINAPSSDAGSRYLLVHQGSFAADPGHIYTFRNGGEKPDILIVQAWPRNSRATFYSGSHKAGSRVKRLSGATSLWETAKAQLQNAGYKAESVSFEQGGLVICDARVFFERQEERTYVYSYIKLSVLEQLLKEDHQNRLGVQLPASCDDAHELDKLGIYRKR
;
A
#
# COMPACT_ATOMS: atom_id res chain seq x y z
N MET A 1 12.81 -3.24 22.99
CA MET A 1 12.56 -1.79 23.20
C MET A 1 12.75 -0.99 21.91
N ALA A 2 13.84 -1.17 21.15
CA ALA A 2 14.04 -0.47 19.86
C ALA A 2 12.93 -0.69 18.81
N SER A 3 12.42 -1.92 18.67
CA SER A 3 11.35 -2.24 17.70
C SER A 3 10.04 -1.48 17.96
N ASN A 4 9.69 -1.25 19.24
CA ASN A 4 8.46 -0.52 19.59
C ASN A 4 8.59 0.98 19.26
N THR A 5 9.78 1.56 19.43
CA THR A 5 10.05 2.95 19.05
C THR A 5 9.92 3.18 17.55
N LEU A 6 10.44 2.25 16.73
CA LEU A 6 10.33 2.33 15.26
C LEU A 6 8.88 2.24 14.75
N VAL A 7 8.03 1.46 15.44
CA VAL A 7 6.59 1.36 15.10
C VAL A 7 5.84 2.64 15.46
N GLU A 8 6.14 3.24 16.62
CA GLU A 8 5.54 4.53 17.00
C GLU A 8 5.99 5.67 16.06
N GLU A 9 7.25 5.67 15.61
CA GLU A 9 7.73 6.61 14.59
C GLU A 9 6.99 6.44 13.27
N ALA A 10 6.83 5.20 12.79
CA ALA A 10 6.09 4.94 11.55
C ALA A 10 4.62 5.34 11.65
N LYS A 11 3.99 5.08 12.80
CA LYS A 11 2.64 5.53 13.10
C LYS A 11 2.55 7.06 13.07
N ALA A 12 3.45 7.75 13.74
CA ALA A 12 3.48 9.21 13.76
C ALA A 12 3.65 9.79 12.34
N ASP A 13 4.54 9.21 11.53
CA ASP A 13 4.74 9.59 10.13
C ASP A 13 3.47 9.40 9.29
N ILE A 14 2.79 8.26 9.43
CA ILE A 14 1.53 8.00 8.72
C ILE A 14 0.42 8.96 9.19
N GLU A 15 0.33 9.24 10.48
CA GLU A 15 -0.66 10.17 11.03
C GLU A 15 -0.39 11.62 10.59
N GLU A 16 0.85 12.07 10.61
CA GLU A 16 1.25 13.43 10.27
C GLU A 16 1.29 13.65 8.75
N LYS A 17 2.12 12.86 8.06
CA LYS A 17 2.50 13.01 6.65
C LYS A 17 1.66 12.15 5.71
N GLY A 18 1.06 11.07 6.20
CA GLY A 18 0.26 10.14 5.40
C GLY A 18 1.05 8.97 4.83
N PHE A 19 2.35 8.90 5.06
CA PHE A 19 3.22 7.82 4.60
C PHE A 19 4.47 7.69 5.47
N HIS A 20 5.03 6.48 5.51
CA HIS A 20 6.30 6.16 6.14
C HIS A 20 7.17 5.32 5.19
N LYS A 21 8.43 5.71 5.03
CA LYS A 21 9.40 5.08 4.12
C LYS A 21 10.31 4.12 4.88
N ILE A 22 10.56 2.96 4.30
CA ILE A 22 11.44 1.92 4.82
C ILE A 22 12.49 1.62 3.75
N ASP A 23 13.76 1.93 4.02
CA ASP A 23 14.86 1.47 3.16
C ASP A 23 15.14 -0.01 3.41
N ASP A 24 15.10 -0.81 2.36
CA ASP A 24 15.31 -2.25 2.47
C ASP A 24 16.00 -2.79 1.21
N SER A 25 17.29 -3.06 1.35
CA SER A 25 18.12 -3.59 0.26
C SER A 25 17.71 -5.00 -0.17
N GLU A 26 17.10 -5.80 0.70
CA GLU A 26 16.64 -7.13 0.38
C GLU A 26 15.47 -7.05 -0.61
N ILE A 27 14.52 -6.14 -0.37
CA ILE A 27 13.40 -5.87 -1.29
C ILE A 27 13.92 -5.55 -2.70
N GLY A 28 14.87 -4.62 -2.80
CA GLY A 28 15.45 -4.26 -4.10
C GLY A 28 16.18 -5.44 -4.76
N THR A 29 16.88 -6.26 -3.99
CA THR A 29 17.54 -7.49 -4.49
C THR A 29 16.54 -8.48 -5.05
N LYS A 30 15.47 -8.77 -4.29
CA LYS A 30 14.46 -9.76 -4.65
C LYS A 30 13.66 -9.33 -5.88
N ILE A 31 13.30 -8.06 -5.97
CA ILE A 31 12.63 -7.52 -7.15
C ILE A 31 13.53 -7.64 -8.39
N ALA A 32 14.82 -7.33 -8.28
CA ALA A 32 15.76 -7.49 -9.39
C ALA A 32 15.86 -8.95 -9.86
N VAL A 33 16.08 -9.89 -8.93
CA VAL A 33 16.15 -11.33 -9.25
C VAL A 33 14.89 -11.84 -9.93
N MET A 34 13.71 -11.48 -9.40
CA MET A 34 12.44 -11.90 -9.99
C MET A 34 12.26 -11.33 -11.40
N ARG A 35 12.61 -10.07 -11.61
CA ARG A 35 12.53 -9.43 -12.94
C ARG A 35 13.47 -10.09 -13.94
N ASP A 36 14.74 -10.26 -13.57
CA ASP A 36 15.76 -10.83 -14.44
C ASP A 36 15.48 -12.30 -14.78
N SER A 37 14.76 -13.00 -13.89
CA SER A 37 14.32 -14.39 -14.09
C SER A 37 12.94 -14.52 -14.75
N GLY A 38 12.28 -13.41 -15.12
CA GLY A 38 10.93 -13.43 -15.71
C GLY A 38 9.82 -13.94 -14.77
N LEU A 39 10.03 -13.91 -13.46
CA LEU A 39 9.07 -14.36 -12.47
C LEU A 39 7.95 -13.34 -12.25
N SER A 40 6.74 -13.86 -12.00
CA SER A 40 5.56 -13.04 -11.75
C SER A 40 5.54 -12.52 -10.31
N PHE A 41 5.10 -11.27 -10.14
CA PHE A 41 4.85 -10.66 -8.83
C PHE A 41 3.39 -10.78 -8.39
N TYR A 42 2.52 -11.33 -9.23
CA TYR A 42 1.11 -11.46 -8.90
C TYR A 42 0.87 -12.62 -7.94
N MET A 43 0.03 -12.41 -6.92
CA MET A 43 -0.20 -13.38 -5.85
C MET A 43 -0.83 -14.70 -6.29
N HIS A 44 -1.47 -14.76 -7.47
CA HIS A 44 -1.96 -16.05 -8.00
C HIS A 44 -0.82 -16.92 -8.57
N ASN A 45 0.43 -16.42 -8.62
CA ASN A 45 1.62 -17.18 -8.96
C ASN A 45 2.47 -17.43 -7.71
N GLU A 46 3.17 -18.57 -7.70
CA GLU A 46 4.00 -19.01 -6.57
C GLU A 46 5.01 -17.96 -6.12
N SER A 47 5.76 -17.39 -7.07
CA SER A 47 6.80 -16.41 -6.80
C SER A 47 6.25 -15.11 -6.23
N GLY A 48 5.10 -14.64 -6.73
CA GLY A 48 4.45 -13.43 -6.24
C GLY A 48 3.84 -13.62 -4.85
N PHE A 49 3.27 -14.79 -4.59
CA PHE A 49 2.78 -15.17 -3.27
C PHE A 49 3.93 -15.27 -2.26
N GLN A 50 5.01 -15.98 -2.59
CA GLN A 50 6.19 -16.11 -1.71
C GLN A 50 6.80 -14.75 -1.37
N PHE A 51 6.97 -13.88 -2.38
CA PHE A 51 7.44 -12.51 -2.14
C PHE A 51 6.53 -11.75 -1.17
N CYS A 52 5.22 -11.78 -1.41
CA CYS A 52 4.25 -11.12 -0.51
C CYS A 52 4.27 -11.72 0.89
N ARG A 53 4.30 -13.05 0.99
CA ARG A 53 4.31 -13.77 2.26
C ARG A 53 5.52 -13.38 3.10
N ASP A 54 6.71 -13.48 2.53
CA ASP A 54 7.96 -13.36 3.28
C ASP A 54 8.30 -11.90 3.60
N HIS A 55 7.97 -10.98 2.68
CA HIS A 55 8.38 -9.57 2.81
C HIS A 55 7.26 -8.61 3.24
N VAL A 56 5.99 -9.02 3.17
CA VAL A 56 4.84 -8.16 3.50
C VAL A 56 4.00 -8.76 4.62
N LEU A 57 3.55 -10.01 4.49
CA LEU A 57 2.62 -10.63 5.44
C LEU A 57 3.30 -11.12 6.73
N LEU A 58 4.47 -11.74 6.62
CA LEU A 58 5.25 -12.24 7.76
C LEU A 58 6.24 -11.21 8.32
N ASN A 59 6.35 -10.04 7.68
CA ASN A 59 7.21 -8.98 8.16
C ASN A 59 6.58 -8.31 9.39
N GLU A 60 7.09 -8.65 10.58
CA GLU A 60 6.57 -8.16 11.87
C GLU A 60 6.51 -6.64 11.94
N TYR A 61 7.49 -5.94 11.37
CA TYR A 61 7.51 -4.47 11.39
C TYR A 61 6.33 -3.89 10.60
N ILE A 62 6.05 -4.44 9.42
CA ILE A 62 4.88 -4.03 8.61
C ILE A 62 3.59 -4.37 9.33
N GLN A 63 3.46 -5.59 9.86
CA GLN A 63 2.25 -6.02 10.56
C GLN A 63 1.98 -5.18 11.81
N ASN A 64 3.01 -4.89 12.60
CA ASN A 64 2.89 -4.03 13.77
C ASN A 64 2.54 -2.60 13.38
N THR A 65 3.15 -2.04 12.31
CA THR A 65 2.86 -0.69 11.84
C THR A 65 1.44 -0.55 11.29
N ILE A 66 0.97 -1.52 10.49
CA ILE A 66 -0.38 -1.51 9.91
C ILE A 66 -1.45 -1.64 11.00
N ASN A 67 -1.19 -2.43 12.04
CA ASN A 67 -2.14 -2.65 13.13
C ASN A 67 -1.98 -1.64 14.28
N ALA A 68 -0.91 -0.84 14.35
CA ALA A 68 -0.74 0.18 15.40
C ALA A 68 -1.87 1.24 15.47
N PRO A 69 -2.51 1.66 14.35
CA PRO A 69 -3.65 2.58 14.37
C PRO A 69 -4.95 1.96 14.94
N SER A 70 -5.02 0.64 15.15
CA SER A 70 -6.21 0.02 15.71
C SER A 70 -6.26 0.20 17.23
N SER A 71 -6.93 1.25 17.70
CA SER A 71 -7.28 1.44 19.11
C SER A 71 -8.37 0.48 19.59
N ASP A 72 -9.12 -0.11 18.66
CA ASP A 72 -10.30 -0.91 18.95
C ASP A 72 -9.89 -2.39 19.07
N ALA A 73 -10.18 -3.01 20.21
CA ALA A 73 -9.98 -4.45 20.39
C ALA A 73 -10.69 -5.23 19.27
N GLY A 74 -9.94 -5.99 18.47
CA GLY A 74 -10.46 -6.78 17.35
C GLY A 74 -10.44 -6.09 15.98
N SER A 75 -10.05 -4.82 15.90
CA SER A 75 -9.80 -4.16 14.61
C SER A 75 -8.46 -4.62 14.04
N ARG A 76 -8.47 -5.42 12.98
CA ARG A 76 -7.26 -5.71 12.19
C ARG A 76 -7.44 -5.25 10.74
N TYR A 77 -6.32 -5.03 10.06
CA TYR A 77 -6.34 -4.84 8.61
C TYR A 77 -6.15 -6.18 7.89
N LEU A 78 -6.83 -6.33 6.76
CA LEU A 78 -6.74 -7.50 5.89
C LEU A 78 -6.23 -7.12 4.51
N LEU A 79 -5.30 -7.91 3.97
CA LEU A 79 -4.90 -7.81 2.58
C LEU A 79 -6.05 -8.26 1.69
N VAL A 80 -6.56 -7.34 0.86
CA VAL A 80 -7.72 -7.59 -0.04
C VAL A 80 -7.37 -7.49 -1.51
N HIS A 81 -6.24 -6.89 -1.85
CA HIS A 81 -5.86 -6.67 -3.24
C HIS A 81 -4.35 -6.54 -3.38
N GLN A 82 -3.83 -7.04 -4.51
CA GLN A 82 -2.46 -6.81 -4.95
C GLN A 82 -2.47 -6.31 -6.40
N GLY A 83 -1.60 -5.35 -6.69
CA GLY A 83 -1.44 -4.81 -8.03
C GLY A 83 -0.01 -4.36 -8.30
N SER A 84 0.19 -3.78 -9.48
CA SER A 84 1.41 -3.05 -9.81
C SER A 84 1.09 -1.90 -10.75
N PHE A 85 1.91 -0.86 -10.70
CA PHE A 85 1.77 0.31 -11.55
C PHE A 85 3.12 0.67 -12.14
N ALA A 86 3.16 0.97 -13.44
CA ALA A 86 4.33 1.53 -14.07
C ALA A 86 4.58 2.97 -13.56
N ALA A 87 5.81 3.45 -13.75
CA ALA A 87 6.13 4.87 -13.66
C ALA A 87 5.23 5.66 -14.62
N ASP A 88 4.78 6.83 -14.15
CA ASP A 88 3.92 7.71 -14.94
C ASP A 88 4.21 9.17 -14.55
N PRO A 89 5.38 9.71 -14.97
CA PRO A 89 5.84 11.01 -14.53
C PRO A 89 4.90 12.13 -14.99
N GLY A 90 4.66 13.11 -14.13
CA GLY A 90 3.73 14.21 -14.36
C GLY A 90 2.30 13.95 -13.93
N HIS A 91 1.96 12.70 -13.58
CA HIS A 91 0.62 12.32 -13.12
C HIS A 91 0.59 12.02 -11.62
N ILE A 92 -0.34 12.65 -10.90
CA ILE A 92 -0.44 12.55 -9.44
C ILE A 92 -1.71 11.81 -9.06
N TYR A 93 -1.54 10.73 -8.31
CA TYR A 93 -2.58 9.77 -8.00
C TYR A 93 -2.85 9.66 -6.51
N THR A 94 -4.02 9.12 -6.18
CA THR A 94 -4.36 8.59 -4.86
C THR A 94 -5.22 7.33 -5.02
N PHE A 95 -5.11 6.38 -4.08
CA PHE A 95 -5.86 5.12 -4.16
C PHE A 95 -7.32 5.29 -3.74
N ARG A 96 -7.63 6.30 -2.90
CA ARG A 96 -8.96 6.50 -2.34
C ARG A 96 -9.46 7.92 -2.55
N ASN A 97 -10.74 8.03 -2.92
CA ASN A 97 -11.42 9.32 -3.05
C ASN A 97 -11.88 9.88 -1.70
N GLY A 98 -10.92 10.27 -0.85
CA GLY A 98 -11.20 10.86 0.46
C GLY A 98 -11.66 9.85 1.52
N GLY A 99 -12.53 10.29 2.44
CA GLY A 99 -12.87 9.59 3.68
C GLY A 99 -12.20 10.23 4.90
N GLU A 100 -12.79 10.05 6.08
CA GLU A 100 -12.33 10.70 7.31
C GLU A 100 -11.23 9.91 8.03
N LYS A 101 -11.28 8.58 7.95
CA LYS A 101 -10.39 7.66 8.67
C LYS A 101 -9.45 6.90 7.72
N PRO A 102 -8.29 6.44 8.21
CA PRO A 102 -7.33 5.65 7.43
C PRO A 102 -7.81 4.20 7.24
N ASP A 103 -9.06 3.96 6.79
CA ASP A 103 -9.59 2.57 6.75
C ASP A 103 -8.95 1.69 5.68
N ILE A 104 -8.14 2.27 4.79
CA ILE A 104 -7.35 1.56 3.81
C ILE A 104 -5.90 2.04 3.91
N LEU A 105 -4.99 1.10 4.15
CA LEU A 105 -3.56 1.30 4.11
C LEU A 105 -2.97 0.57 2.90
N ILE A 106 -1.88 1.11 2.38
CA ILE A 106 -1.21 0.61 1.19
C ILE A 106 0.24 0.33 1.57
N VAL A 107 0.71 -0.88 1.30
CA VAL A 107 2.15 -1.18 1.28
C VAL A 107 2.61 -1.18 -0.16
N GLN A 108 3.62 -0.37 -0.46
CA GLN A 108 4.23 -0.29 -1.79
C GLN A 108 5.64 -0.85 -1.72
N ALA A 109 5.98 -1.80 -2.58
CA ALA A 109 7.34 -2.28 -2.76
C ALA A 109 8.00 -1.65 -3.97
N TRP A 110 9.18 -1.08 -3.73
CA TRP A 110 9.92 -0.24 -4.64
C TRP A 110 11.25 -0.90 -5.03
N PRO A 111 11.55 -1.03 -6.33
CA PRO A 111 12.84 -1.54 -6.78
C PRO A 111 13.98 -0.55 -6.51
N ARG A 112 15.21 -1.03 -6.68
CA ARG A 112 16.42 -0.20 -6.66
C ARG A 112 16.34 0.92 -7.69
N ASN A 113 16.98 2.04 -7.37
CA ASN A 113 17.04 3.23 -8.22
C ASN A 113 15.66 3.75 -8.65
N SER A 114 14.64 3.60 -7.79
CA SER A 114 13.33 4.17 -8.03
C SER A 114 13.12 5.46 -7.25
N ARG A 115 12.15 6.26 -7.72
CA ARG A 115 11.82 7.55 -7.13
C ARG A 115 10.32 7.80 -7.17
N ALA A 116 9.83 8.40 -6.10
CA ALA A 116 8.46 8.85 -5.96
C ALA A 116 8.43 10.27 -5.40
N THR A 117 7.32 10.97 -5.62
CA THR A 117 7.00 12.19 -4.87
C THR A 117 5.72 11.94 -4.09
N PHE A 118 5.76 12.14 -2.77
CA PHE A 118 4.57 12.09 -1.92
C PHE A 118 4.18 13.51 -1.50
N TYR A 119 2.88 13.77 -1.37
CA TYR A 119 2.39 15.07 -0.92
C TYR A 119 2.01 14.98 0.56
N SER A 120 2.89 15.48 1.41
CA SER A 120 2.81 15.33 2.86
C SER A 120 1.56 15.98 3.44
N GLY A 121 0.86 15.25 4.31
CA GLY A 121 -0.39 15.66 4.96
C GLY A 121 -1.61 15.66 4.03
N SER A 122 -1.45 15.29 2.76
CA SER A 122 -2.52 15.39 1.75
C SER A 122 -3.63 14.36 1.90
N HIS A 123 -3.44 13.31 2.71
CA HIS A 123 -4.50 12.39 3.14
C HIS A 123 -5.63 13.10 3.90
N LYS A 124 -5.33 14.26 4.51
CA LYS A 124 -6.27 15.15 5.21
C LYS A 124 -6.94 16.17 4.26
N ALA A 125 -6.77 16.04 2.95
CA ALA A 125 -7.26 17.04 2.01
C ALA A 125 -8.78 17.16 1.96
N GLY A 126 -9.52 16.05 2.15
CA GLY A 126 -10.98 16.06 2.05
C GLY A 126 -11.42 16.67 0.72
N SER A 127 -12.31 17.66 0.77
CA SER A 127 -12.84 18.41 -0.38
C SER A 127 -11.91 19.52 -0.91
N ARG A 128 -10.78 19.82 -0.24
CA ARG A 128 -9.84 20.88 -0.67
C ARG A 128 -9.13 20.58 -1.98
N VAL A 129 -9.07 19.31 -2.37
CA VAL A 129 -8.41 18.85 -3.60
C VAL A 129 -9.41 18.01 -4.37
N LYS A 130 -9.66 18.39 -5.63
CA LYS A 130 -10.56 17.64 -6.51
C LYS A 130 -9.84 16.40 -7.00
N ARG A 131 -10.57 15.30 -7.03
CA ARG A 131 -10.12 14.00 -7.53
C ARG A 131 -10.95 13.65 -8.75
N LEU A 132 -10.28 13.28 -9.82
CA LEU A 132 -10.91 12.86 -11.07
C LEU A 132 -10.70 11.37 -11.22
N SER A 133 -11.75 10.63 -11.61
CA SER A 133 -11.57 9.25 -12.00
C SER A 133 -10.75 9.23 -13.29
N GLY A 134 -9.58 8.61 -13.26
CA GLY A 134 -8.72 8.48 -14.43
C GLY A 134 -9.02 7.23 -15.25
N ALA A 135 -8.17 6.96 -16.24
CA ALA A 135 -8.15 5.70 -17.00
C ALA A 135 -7.56 4.53 -16.20
N THR A 136 -6.90 4.81 -15.08
CA THR A 136 -6.41 3.82 -14.12
C THR A 136 -7.48 3.55 -13.06
N SER A 137 -7.27 2.53 -12.23
CA SER A 137 -8.09 2.31 -11.02
C SER A 137 -7.84 3.35 -9.91
N LEU A 138 -7.01 4.36 -10.16
CA LEU A 138 -6.64 5.42 -9.22
C LEU A 138 -7.38 6.72 -9.53
N TRP A 139 -7.41 7.59 -8.53
CA TRP A 139 -7.93 8.94 -8.64
C TRP A 139 -6.81 9.91 -8.91
N GLU A 140 -6.99 10.78 -9.89
CA GLU A 140 -5.98 11.73 -10.33
C GLU A 140 -6.29 13.15 -9.85
N THR A 141 -5.25 13.96 -9.63
CA THR A 141 -5.38 15.40 -9.39
C THR A 141 -4.30 16.19 -10.12
N ALA A 142 -4.54 17.48 -10.32
CA ALA A 142 -3.55 18.37 -10.91
C ALA A 142 -2.59 18.91 -9.84
N LYS A 143 -1.30 18.99 -10.17
CA LYS A 143 -0.25 19.54 -9.30
C LYS A 143 -0.61 20.92 -8.72
N ALA A 144 -1.18 21.80 -9.54
CA ALA A 144 -1.59 23.13 -9.13
C ALA A 144 -2.64 23.11 -8.00
N GLN A 145 -3.53 22.11 -7.95
CA GLN A 145 -4.51 21.99 -6.86
C GLN A 145 -3.84 21.67 -5.52
N LEU A 146 -2.84 20.78 -5.52
CA LEU A 146 -2.09 20.44 -4.32
C LEU A 146 -1.25 21.62 -3.83
N GLN A 147 -0.60 22.34 -4.76
CA GLN A 147 0.17 23.55 -4.45
C GLN A 147 -0.71 24.66 -3.87
N ASN A 148 -1.86 24.95 -4.50
CA ASN A 148 -2.80 25.96 -4.03
C ASN A 148 -3.43 25.61 -2.68
N ALA A 149 -3.58 24.31 -2.40
CA ALA A 149 -4.05 23.82 -1.10
C ALA A 149 -2.94 23.74 -0.03
N GLY A 150 -1.69 24.11 -0.37
CA GLY A 150 -0.57 24.21 0.55
C GLY A 150 0.15 22.89 0.87
N TYR A 151 -0.08 21.83 0.10
CA TYR A 151 0.61 20.54 0.32
C TYR A 151 2.01 20.56 -0.26
N LYS A 152 2.98 20.14 0.56
CA LYS A 152 4.39 20.07 0.18
C LYS A 152 4.68 18.74 -0.51
N ALA A 153 5.37 18.82 -1.64
CA ALA A 153 5.92 17.67 -2.34
C ALA A 153 7.22 17.23 -1.66
N GLU A 154 7.30 15.95 -1.28
CA GLU A 154 8.47 15.31 -0.70
C GLU A 154 8.98 14.26 -1.68
N SER A 155 10.19 14.46 -2.21
CA SER A 155 10.84 13.48 -3.08
C SER A 155 11.42 12.37 -2.23
N VAL A 156 11.10 11.13 -2.57
CA VAL A 156 11.54 9.91 -1.88
C VAL A 156 12.30 9.04 -2.87
N SER A 157 13.55 8.71 -2.55
CA SER A 157 14.41 7.83 -3.35
C SER A 157 14.59 6.47 -2.68
N PHE A 158 14.70 5.43 -3.50
CA PHE A 158 14.96 4.05 -3.08
C PHE A 158 16.20 3.53 -3.80
N GLU A 159 17.39 4.01 -3.40
CA GLU A 159 18.65 3.61 -4.04
C GLU A 159 18.85 2.10 -4.02
N GLN A 160 18.59 1.47 -2.86
CA GLN A 160 18.71 0.02 -2.68
C GLN A 160 17.38 -0.73 -2.74
N GLY A 161 16.29 -0.04 -3.08
CA GLY A 161 14.92 -0.57 -2.93
C GLY A 161 14.39 -0.38 -1.52
N GLY A 162 13.11 -0.71 -1.34
CA GLY A 162 12.46 -0.53 -0.05
C GLY A 162 10.95 -0.60 -0.13
N LEU A 163 10.32 -0.16 0.95
CA LEU A 163 8.87 -0.14 1.10
C LEU A 163 8.35 1.24 1.48
N VAL A 164 7.08 1.49 1.19
CA VAL A 164 6.31 2.58 1.78
C VAL A 164 5.04 2.02 2.37
N ILE A 165 4.73 2.38 3.61
CA ILE A 165 3.40 2.17 4.19
C ILE A 165 2.70 3.52 4.15
N CYS A 166 1.55 3.61 3.49
CA CYS A 166 0.83 4.86 3.37
C CYS A 166 -0.69 4.74 3.51
N ASP A 167 -1.29 5.85 3.93
CA ASP A 167 -2.73 6.06 3.87
C ASP A 167 -3.17 6.11 2.40
N ALA A 168 -4.19 5.33 2.04
CA ALA A 168 -4.69 5.26 0.66
C ALA A 168 -5.14 6.62 0.09
N ARG A 169 -5.39 7.63 0.94
CA ARG A 169 -5.79 8.99 0.57
C ARG A 169 -4.62 9.92 0.28
N VAL A 170 -3.37 9.53 0.58
CA VAL A 170 -2.20 10.36 0.26
C VAL A 170 -2.07 10.48 -1.25
N PHE A 171 -1.68 11.67 -1.72
CA PHE A 171 -1.33 11.88 -3.11
C PHE A 171 0.14 11.54 -3.35
N PHE A 172 0.42 10.90 -4.47
CA PHE A 172 1.77 10.52 -4.86
C PHE A 172 1.95 10.51 -6.38
N GLU A 173 3.18 10.66 -6.83
CA GLU A 173 3.62 10.56 -8.22
C GLU A 173 4.72 9.50 -8.29
N ARG A 174 4.65 8.63 -9.30
CA ARG A 174 5.65 7.58 -9.55
C ARG A 174 6.54 8.03 -10.69
N GLN A 175 7.82 8.28 -10.42
CA GLN A 175 8.73 8.86 -11.41
C GLN A 175 9.53 7.80 -12.15
N GLU A 176 9.94 6.74 -11.46
CA GLU A 176 10.85 5.73 -12.00
C GLU A 176 10.40 4.32 -11.59
N GLU A 177 10.63 3.36 -12.49
CA GLU A 177 10.37 1.93 -12.33
C GLU A 177 8.90 1.53 -12.07
N ARG A 178 8.64 0.22 -12.02
CA ARG A 178 7.34 -0.34 -11.65
C ARG A 178 7.27 -0.52 -10.13
N THR A 179 6.17 -0.07 -9.52
CA THR A 179 5.87 -0.26 -8.09
C THR A 179 4.87 -1.41 -7.92
N TYR A 180 5.06 -2.24 -6.89
CA TYR A 180 4.14 -3.31 -6.50
C TYR A 180 3.34 -2.89 -5.27
N VAL A 181 2.05 -3.14 -5.26
CA VAL A 181 1.13 -2.57 -4.26
C VAL A 181 0.30 -3.65 -3.60
N TYR A 182 0.20 -3.57 -2.28
CA TYR A 182 -0.60 -4.45 -1.42
C TYR A 182 -1.58 -3.59 -0.63
N SER A 183 -2.88 -3.81 -0.85
CA SER A 183 -3.93 -2.99 -0.27
C SER A 183 -4.57 -3.68 0.93
N TYR A 184 -4.46 -3.03 2.08
CA TYR A 184 -4.98 -3.47 3.36
C TYR A 184 -6.22 -2.67 3.73
N ILE A 185 -7.29 -3.34 4.13
CA ILE A 185 -8.54 -2.69 4.56
C ILE A 185 -8.87 -3.08 6.00
N LYS A 186 -9.37 -2.12 6.79
CA LYS A 186 -9.87 -2.38 8.14
C LYS A 186 -11.02 -3.38 8.08
N LEU A 187 -10.98 -4.43 8.90
CA LEU A 187 -11.98 -5.51 8.90
C LEU A 187 -13.42 -4.98 9.00
N SER A 188 -13.68 -4.03 9.91
CA SER A 188 -15.01 -3.44 10.08
C SER A 188 -15.54 -2.76 8.81
N VAL A 189 -14.66 -2.19 8.00
CA VAL A 189 -15.03 -1.55 6.73
C VAL A 189 -15.22 -2.61 5.64
N LEU A 190 -14.40 -3.66 5.63
CA LEU A 190 -14.61 -4.79 4.73
C LEU A 190 -15.97 -5.46 4.98
N GLU A 191 -16.34 -5.70 6.23
CA GLU A 191 -17.64 -6.30 6.59
C GLU A 191 -18.83 -5.43 6.15
N GLN A 192 -18.69 -4.12 6.20
CA GLN A 192 -19.71 -3.19 5.67
C GLN A 192 -19.78 -3.28 4.14
N LEU A 193 -18.64 -3.21 3.46
CA LEU A 193 -18.56 -3.34 2.01
C LEU A 193 -19.14 -4.67 1.52
N LEU A 194 -18.90 -5.79 2.20
CA LEU A 194 -19.43 -7.09 1.81
C LEU A 194 -20.95 -7.22 2.01
N LYS A 195 -21.55 -6.40 2.88
CA LYS A 195 -23.01 -6.35 3.03
C LYS A 195 -23.66 -5.51 1.92
N GLU A 196 -22.94 -4.54 1.39
CA GLU A 196 -23.41 -3.59 0.38
C GLU A 196 -23.04 -4.02 -1.05
N ASP A 197 -21.93 -4.73 -1.23
CA ASP A 197 -21.36 -5.13 -2.52
C ASP A 197 -21.81 -6.54 -2.91
N HIS A 198 -22.69 -6.62 -3.90
CA HIS A 198 -23.11 -7.89 -4.51
C HIS A 198 -22.13 -8.41 -5.59
N GLN A 199 -20.99 -7.73 -5.87
CA GLN A 199 -20.18 -7.99 -7.06
C GLN A 199 -18.83 -8.71 -6.87
N ASN A 200 -18.49 -9.26 -5.69
CA ASN A 200 -17.28 -10.08 -5.48
C ASN A 200 -15.97 -9.48 -6.06
N ARG A 201 -15.77 -8.15 -5.96
CA ARG A 201 -14.58 -7.49 -6.55
C ARG A 201 -13.36 -7.48 -5.63
N LEU A 202 -13.57 -7.71 -4.34
CA LEU A 202 -12.52 -7.74 -3.32
C LEU A 202 -12.02 -9.17 -3.08
N GLY A 203 -10.76 -9.28 -2.70
CA GLY A 203 -10.11 -10.52 -2.35
C GLY A 203 -8.97 -10.87 -3.29
N VAL A 204 -7.98 -11.58 -2.74
CA VAL A 204 -6.81 -12.04 -3.47
C VAL A 204 -7.06 -13.45 -4.00
N GLN A 205 -6.69 -13.69 -5.26
CA GLN A 205 -6.56 -15.04 -5.80
C GLN A 205 -5.16 -15.57 -5.51
N LEU A 206 -5.10 -16.80 -5.02
CA LEU A 206 -3.88 -17.44 -4.52
C LEU A 206 -3.50 -18.63 -5.41
N PRO A 207 -2.24 -19.09 -5.36
CA PRO A 207 -1.81 -20.26 -6.11
C PRO A 207 -2.46 -21.52 -5.53
N ALA A 208 -2.64 -22.55 -6.36
CA ALA A 208 -3.26 -23.81 -5.96
C ALA A 208 -2.46 -24.58 -4.89
N SER A 209 -1.17 -24.29 -4.73
CA SER A 209 -0.34 -24.84 -3.64
C SER A 209 -0.74 -24.30 -2.26
N CYS A 210 -1.59 -23.28 -2.20
CA CYS A 210 -1.94 -22.53 -1.01
C CYS A 210 -3.35 -22.89 -0.49
N ASP A 211 -3.56 -24.19 -0.25
CA ASP A 211 -4.88 -24.75 0.10
C ASP A 211 -5.20 -24.75 1.61
N ASP A 212 -4.26 -24.36 2.47
CA ASP A 212 -4.56 -24.22 3.90
C ASP A 212 -5.25 -22.87 4.17
N ALA A 213 -6.59 -22.89 4.17
CA ALA A 213 -7.41 -21.73 4.48
C ALA A 213 -7.15 -21.18 5.89
N HIS A 214 -6.83 -22.03 6.86
CA HIS A 214 -6.63 -21.64 8.25
C HIS A 214 -5.30 -20.89 8.43
N GLU A 215 -4.25 -21.32 7.75
CA GLU A 215 -2.96 -20.59 7.74
C GLU A 215 -3.09 -19.22 7.05
N LEU A 216 -3.89 -19.09 6.00
CA LEU A 216 -4.05 -17.79 5.34
C LEU A 216 -4.95 -16.81 6.09
N ASP A 217 -5.94 -17.30 6.85
CA ASP A 217 -6.73 -16.47 7.75
C ASP A 217 -5.85 -15.87 8.87
N LYS A 218 -4.87 -16.64 9.37
CA LYS A 218 -3.85 -16.14 10.31
C LYS A 218 -2.98 -15.05 9.68
N LEU A 219 -2.62 -15.20 8.41
CA LEU A 219 -1.85 -14.20 7.66
C LEU A 219 -2.63 -12.92 7.35
N GLY A 220 -3.94 -12.89 7.63
CA GLY A 220 -4.76 -11.69 7.40
C GLY A 220 -5.04 -11.44 5.93
N ILE A 221 -5.18 -12.49 5.12
CA ILE A 221 -5.59 -12.36 3.71
C ILE A 221 -7.10 -12.57 3.61
N TYR A 222 -7.79 -11.67 2.90
CA TYR A 222 -9.15 -11.91 2.46
C TYR A 222 -9.14 -12.56 1.07
N ARG A 223 -9.67 -13.78 0.96
CA ARG A 223 -9.73 -14.53 -0.30
C ARG A 223 -10.99 -14.20 -1.08
N LYS A 224 -10.87 -14.14 -2.41
CA LYS A 224 -12.03 -14.15 -3.29
C LYS A 224 -12.64 -15.57 -3.27
N ARG A 225 -13.91 -15.69 -2.90
CA ARG A 225 -14.65 -16.96 -2.93
C ARG A 225 -15.05 -17.33 -4.36
#